data_AF-A0AAN7VQ63-F1
#
_entry.id   AF-A0AAN7VQ63-F1
#
_cell.length_a   1.000
_cell.length_b   1.000
_cell.length_c   1.000
_cell.angle_alpha   90.00
_cell.angle_beta   90.00
_cell.angle_gamma   90.00
#
_symmetry.space_group_name_H-M   'P 1'
#
loop_
_entity.id
_entity.type
_entity.pdbx_description
1 polymer ?
#
loop_
_entity_poly.entity_id
_entity_poly.type
_entity_poly.pdbx_seq_one_letter_code
_entity_poly.pdbx_strand_id
1 'polypeptide(L)'
;MIPPLQQHTQRRHYGRRSPEELVQEFNNLPSPRAIFTFMPNDWIFSIRHMPFEPYLTMLVAAHPVSGDVAQLATSSASDGIMRGLTAGAPYSIVNLLLSGFLQYDQADALDTPMPAGHENARAKAPYKWAAESEALAAATAAELRRQGVRESLCRVGVATSKQLKILDEVWLGLVNDTKEQLQSQYLSPSNVALIKSDREACVELSEDGLEEGSQGDVQISRFAFGGC
;
A
#
# COMPACT_ATOMS: atom_id res chain seq x y z
N MET A 1 -12.02 3.20 -23.02
CA MET A 1 -12.90 3.26 -21.84
C MET A 1 -12.38 2.18 -20.90
N ILE A 2 -11.63 2.57 -19.86
CA ILE A 2 -11.06 1.64 -18.89
C ILE A 2 -12.17 1.33 -17.88
N PRO A 3 -12.48 0.05 -17.58
CA PRO A 3 -13.51 -0.28 -16.59
C PRO A 3 -13.13 0.32 -15.22
N PRO A 4 -14.13 0.66 -14.39
CA PRO A 4 -13.87 1.16 -13.03
C PRO A 4 -13.04 0.14 -12.25
N LEU A 5 -11.97 0.61 -11.62
CA LEU A 5 -11.13 -0.18 -10.72
C LEU A 5 -12.01 -0.68 -9.57
N GLN A 6 -12.30 -1.98 -9.53
CA GLN A 6 -12.98 -2.57 -8.38
C GLN A 6 -12.00 -2.61 -7.21
N GLN A 7 -12.11 -1.64 -6.30
CA GLN A 7 -11.30 -1.59 -5.09
C GLN A 7 -11.97 -2.40 -3.98
N HIS A 8 -11.51 -3.63 -3.75
CA HIS A 8 -11.89 -4.40 -2.57
C HIS A 8 -10.95 -4.08 -1.40
N THR A 9 -11.18 -2.95 -0.72
CA THR A 9 -10.46 -2.55 0.49
C THR A 9 -11.05 -3.23 1.75
N GLN A 10 -10.96 -4.56 1.86
CA GLN A 10 -11.17 -5.22 3.15
C GLN A 10 -9.88 -5.25 3.98
N ARG A 11 -9.83 -4.41 5.03
CA ARG A 11 -8.84 -4.54 6.12
C ARG A 11 -9.12 -5.82 6.91
N ARG A 12 -8.60 -6.95 6.46
CA ARG A 12 -8.65 -8.18 7.26
C ARG A 12 -7.44 -8.21 8.20
N HIS A 13 -7.73 -8.38 9.50
CA HIS A 13 -6.74 -8.74 10.50
C HIS A 13 -6.32 -10.20 10.28
N TYR A 14 -5.47 -10.43 9.30
CA TYR A 14 -4.80 -11.72 9.17
C TYR A 14 -3.81 -11.87 10.31
N GLY A 15 -3.82 -13.05 10.95
CA GLY A 15 -2.80 -13.41 11.94
C GLY A 15 -1.42 -13.13 11.36
N ARG A 16 -0.54 -12.55 12.19
CA ARG A 16 0.81 -12.14 11.78
C ARG A 16 1.59 -13.38 11.35
N ARG A 17 1.55 -13.71 10.05
CA ARG A 17 2.34 -14.78 9.47
C ARG A 17 3.82 -14.44 9.64
N SER A 18 4.61 -15.41 10.03
CA SER A 18 6.06 -15.31 10.02
C SER A 18 6.56 -15.18 8.56
N PRO A 19 7.72 -14.52 8.34
CA PRO A 19 8.35 -14.49 7.02
C PRO A 19 8.53 -15.89 6.40
N GLU A 20 8.87 -16.88 7.22
CA GLU A 20 9.09 -18.26 6.80
C GLU A 20 7.79 -18.91 6.29
N GLU A 21 6.66 -18.69 6.97
CA GLU A 21 5.35 -19.15 6.51
C GLU A 21 4.96 -18.50 5.18
N LEU A 22 5.22 -17.19 5.00
CA LEU A 22 4.94 -16.49 3.75
C LEU A 22 5.74 -17.09 2.58
N VAL A 23 7.04 -17.32 2.77
CA VAL A 23 7.90 -17.94 1.75
C VAL A 23 7.41 -19.34 1.41
N GLN A 24 7.08 -20.15 2.42
CA GLN A 24 6.63 -21.52 2.22
C GLN A 24 5.30 -21.56 1.45
N GLU A 25 4.32 -20.75 1.84
CA GLU A 25 3.05 -20.63 1.12
C GLU A 25 3.25 -20.16 -0.32
N PHE A 26 4.06 -19.11 -0.52
CA PHE A 26 4.33 -18.55 -1.85
C PHE A 26 5.05 -19.55 -2.78
N ASN A 27 5.99 -20.33 -2.24
CA ASN A 27 6.69 -21.39 -2.99
C ASN A 27 5.77 -22.51 -3.44
N ASN A 28 4.65 -22.74 -2.76
CA ASN A 28 3.66 -23.75 -3.12
C ASN A 28 2.67 -23.28 -4.20
N LEU A 29 2.67 -21.98 -4.54
CA LEU A 29 1.78 -21.47 -5.58
C LEU A 29 2.22 -21.95 -6.97
N PRO A 30 1.28 -22.28 -7.88
CA PRO A 30 1.58 -22.43 -9.29
C PRO A 30 2.05 -21.09 -9.87
N SER A 31 2.98 -21.15 -10.82
CA SER A 31 3.49 -19.96 -11.55
C SER A 31 3.40 -20.21 -13.05
N PRO A 32 2.18 -20.19 -13.61
CA PRO A 32 1.99 -20.40 -15.04
C PRO A 32 2.48 -19.17 -15.80
N ARG A 33 3.00 -19.39 -17.01
CA ARG A 33 3.41 -18.31 -17.93
C ARG A 33 2.26 -17.39 -18.32
N ALA A 34 1.04 -17.91 -18.33
CA ALA A 34 -0.16 -17.17 -18.67
C ALA A 34 -1.29 -17.46 -17.68
N ILE A 35 -2.16 -16.47 -17.46
CA ILE A 35 -3.38 -16.60 -16.65
C ILE A 35 -4.59 -17.02 -17.53
N PHE A 36 -5.78 -17.14 -16.91
CA PHE A 36 -6.97 -17.81 -17.48
C PHE A 36 -7.42 -17.28 -18.86
N THR A 37 -7.00 -16.07 -19.23
CA THR A 37 -7.31 -15.38 -20.49
C THR A 37 -6.14 -15.36 -21.48
N PHE A 38 -5.16 -16.26 -21.33
CA PHE A 38 -3.91 -16.31 -22.12
C PHE A 38 -3.03 -15.06 -22.00
N MET A 39 -3.31 -14.18 -21.03
CA MET A 39 -2.47 -13.02 -20.77
C MET A 39 -1.18 -13.47 -20.06
N PRO A 40 -0.01 -12.91 -20.42
CA PRO A 40 1.25 -13.17 -19.72
C PRO A 40 1.12 -12.84 -18.22
N ASN A 41 1.51 -13.76 -17.35
CA ASN A 41 1.47 -13.58 -15.89
C ASN A 41 2.69 -12.78 -15.38
N ASP A 42 2.92 -11.64 -16.01
CA ASP A 42 4.02 -10.73 -15.69
C ASP A 42 3.47 -9.56 -14.87
N TRP A 43 4.14 -9.21 -13.79
CA TRP A 43 3.70 -8.15 -12.88
C TRP A 43 4.76 -7.07 -12.74
N ILE A 44 4.31 -5.83 -12.65
CA ILE A 44 5.17 -4.66 -12.43
C ILE A 44 4.91 -4.12 -11.04
N PHE A 45 5.95 -3.65 -10.34
CA PHE A 45 5.78 -3.05 -9.03
C PHE A 45 6.67 -1.81 -8.84
N SER A 46 6.21 -0.90 -7.98
CA SER A 46 6.95 0.29 -7.55
C SER A 46 6.55 0.68 -6.13
N ILE A 47 7.44 1.40 -5.45
CA ILE A 47 7.17 2.02 -4.16
C ILE A 47 6.67 3.44 -4.43
N ARG A 48 5.48 3.75 -3.91
CA ARG A 48 4.81 5.04 -4.13
C ARG A 48 4.45 5.70 -2.82
N HIS A 49 4.43 7.02 -2.80
CA HIS A 49 4.09 7.83 -1.64
C HIS A 49 2.76 8.55 -1.87
N MET A 50 1.82 8.40 -0.96
CA MET A 50 0.56 9.14 -0.97
C MET A 50 0.84 10.65 -0.83
N PRO A 51 0.24 11.50 -1.69
CA PRO A 51 0.52 12.92 -1.72
C PRO A 51 -0.26 13.74 -0.67
N PHE A 52 -0.94 13.08 0.27
CA PHE A 52 -1.77 13.70 1.30
C PHE A 52 -1.56 13.02 2.65
N GLU A 53 -1.92 13.71 3.73
CA GLU A 53 -1.81 13.19 5.09
C GLU A 53 -2.91 12.14 5.39
N PRO A 54 -2.58 11.06 6.12
CA PRO A 54 -1.24 10.71 6.59
C PRO A 54 -0.32 10.29 5.44
N TYR A 55 0.95 10.70 5.47
CA TYR A 55 1.94 10.29 4.45
C TYR A 55 2.16 8.77 4.50
N LEU A 56 1.50 8.05 3.60
CA LEU A 56 1.62 6.60 3.47
C LEU A 56 2.63 6.26 2.35
N THR A 57 3.49 5.27 2.60
CA THR A 57 4.24 4.61 1.51
C THR A 57 3.61 3.27 1.24
N MET A 58 3.46 2.98 -0.03
CA MET A 58 2.74 1.81 -0.53
C MET A 58 3.60 1.09 -1.54
N LEU A 59 3.56 -0.24 -1.49
CA LEU A 59 4.04 -1.07 -2.57
C LEU A 59 2.85 -1.34 -3.50
N VAL A 60 2.95 -0.88 -4.73
CA VAL A 60 1.89 -1.06 -5.73
C VAL A 60 2.38 -2.06 -6.74
N ALA A 61 1.60 -3.12 -6.97
CA ALA A 61 1.83 -4.05 -8.07
C ALA A 61 0.65 -4.05 -9.03
N ALA A 62 0.94 -4.06 -10.32
CA ALA A 62 -0.08 -4.05 -11.37
C ALA A 62 0.22 -5.12 -12.42
N HIS A 63 -0.84 -5.67 -13.00
CA HIS A 63 -0.76 -6.55 -14.14
C HIS A 63 -0.86 -5.71 -15.44
N PRO A 64 0.20 -5.63 -16.27
CA PRO A 64 0.27 -4.67 -17.38
C PRO A 64 -0.80 -4.83 -18.47
N VAL A 65 -1.41 -6.02 -18.59
CA VAL A 65 -2.33 -6.32 -19.69
C VAL A 65 -3.78 -6.06 -19.30
N SER A 66 -4.19 -6.49 -18.11
CA SER A 66 -5.56 -6.25 -17.61
C SER A 66 -5.71 -4.93 -16.87
N GLY A 67 -4.62 -4.37 -16.34
CA GLY A 67 -4.68 -3.25 -15.42
C GLY A 67 -5.07 -3.66 -14.00
N ASP A 68 -5.17 -4.97 -13.71
CA ASP A 68 -5.50 -5.46 -12.37
C ASP A 68 -4.43 -5.01 -11.37
N VAL A 69 -4.89 -4.63 -10.17
CA VAL A 69 -4.04 -4.05 -9.14
C VAL A 69 -4.01 -4.99 -7.95
N ALA A 70 -2.82 -5.49 -7.63
CA ALA A 70 -2.57 -6.05 -6.32
C ALA A 70 -2.08 -4.89 -5.44
N GLN A 71 -2.97 -4.38 -4.60
CA GLN A 71 -2.62 -3.36 -3.61
C GLN A 71 -1.87 -4.05 -2.46
N LEU A 72 -0.54 -3.91 -2.42
CA LEU A 72 0.30 -4.64 -1.49
C LEU A 72 0.66 -3.75 -0.29
N ALA A 73 -0.26 -3.74 0.68
CA ALA A 73 -0.13 -3.15 2.01
C ALA A 73 0.10 -1.63 2.12
N THR A 74 -0.37 -1.11 3.25
CA THR A 74 -0.09 0.24 3.75
C THR A 74 0.71 0.09 5.04
N SER A 75 1.90 0.69 5.11
CA SER A 75 2.57 0.90 6.39
C SER A 75 2.28 2.33 6.83
N SER A 76 1.83 2.52 8.07
CA SER A 76 1.84 3.86 8.67
C SER A 76 3.31 4.31 8.81
N ALA A 77 3.59 5.60 8.60
CA ALA A 77 4.93 6.20 8.79
C ALA A 77 5.56 5.89 10.16
N SER A 78 4.73 5.59 11.17
CA SER A 78 5.12 5.19 12.52
C SER A 78 5.67 3.77 12.63
N ASP A 79 5.33 2.87 11.70
CA ASP A 79 5.81 1.51 11.72
C ASP A 79 7.18 1.49 11.04
N GLY A 80 8.22 1.04 11.75
CA GLY A 80 9.62 1.04 11.29
C GLY A 80 9.88 0.38 9.91
N ILE A 81 8.87 -0.30 9.35
CA ILE A 81 8.78 -0.76 7.96
C ILE A 81 9.02 0.40 6.96
N MET A 82 8.59 1.63 7.27
CA MET A 82 8.71 2.81 6.41
C MET A 82 10.13 3.35 6.29
N ARG A 83 10.91 3.31 7.40
CA ARG A 83 12.35 3.58 7.35
C ARG A 83 13.08 2.54 6.51
N GLY A 84 12.61 1.29 6.53
CA GLY A 84 13.10 0.23 5.65
C GLY A 84 12.78 0.49 4.17
N LEU A 85 11.55 0.92 3.84
CA LEU A 85 11.14 1.17 2.46
C LEU A 85 11.83 2.37 1.81
N THR A 86 11.98 3.47 2.56
CA THR A 86 12.72 4.67 2.09
C THR A 86 14.23 4.45 2.01
N ALA A 87 14.78 3.55 2.82
CA ALA A 87 16.17 3.07 2.70
C ALA A 87 16.34 1.95 1.64
N GLY A 88 15.27 1.59 0.91
CA GLY A 88 15.34 0.54 -0.11
C GLY A 88 15.67 -0.85 0.44
N ALA A 89 15.34 -1.14 1.70
CA ALA A 89 15.60 -2.43 2.35
C ALA A 89 14.84 -3.53 1.58
N PRO A 90 15.53 -4.37 0.79
CA PRO A 90 14.89 -5.35 -0.07
C PRO A 90 14.02 -6.32 0.71
N TYR A 91 14.41 -6.60 1.97
CA TYR A 91 13.69 -7.47 2.89
C TYR A 91 12.22 -7.08 3.08
N SER A 92 11.95 -5.80 3.34
CA SER A 92 10.58 -5.31 3.54
C SER A 92 9.77 -5.39 2.26
N ILE A 93 10.39 -5.05 1.12
CA ILE A 93 9.76 -5.10 -0.20
C ILE A 93 9.34 -6.52 -0.53
N VAL A 94 10.24 -7.49 -0.33
CA VAL A 94 9.94 -8.91 -0.58
C VAL A 94 8.80 -9.39 0.31
N ASN A 95 8.83 -9.12 1.62
CA ASN A 95 7.73 -9.53 2.51
C ASN A 95 6.38 -8.92 2.10
N LEU A 96 6.37 -7.66 1.64
CA LEU A 96 5.16 -7.02 1.11
C LEU A 96 4.70 -7.65 -0.21
N LEU A 97 5.61 -7.97 -1.13
CA LEU A 97 5.30 -8.70 -2.36
C LEU A 97 4.64 -10.05 -2.06
N LEU A 98 5.29 -10.87 -1.23
CA LEU A 98 4.80 -12.21 -0.91
C LEU A 98 3.44 -12.16 -0.20
N SER A 99 3.35 -11.33 0.85
CA SER A 99 2.13 -11.22 1.65
C SER A 99 0.95 -10.68 0.85
N GLY A 100 1.15 -9.65 0.04
CA GLY A 100 0.03 -9.05 -0.68
C GLY A 100 -0.44 -9.91 -1.86
N PHE A 101 0.42 -10.72 -2.50
CA PHE A 101 -0.04 -11.68 -3.51
C PHE A 101 -0.81 -12.86 -2.92
N LEU A 102 -0.39 -13.33 -1.74
CA LEU A 102 -1.15 -14.35 -0.99
C LEU A 102 -2.52 -13.83 -0.53
N GLN A 103 -2.68 -12.51 -0.40
CA GLN A 103 -3.94 -11.86 -0.03
C GLN A 103 -4.81 -11.47 -1.22
N TYR A 104 -4.21 -11.08 -2.35
CA TYR A 104 -4.91 -10.64 -3.56
C TYR A 104 -5.93 -11.69 -4.02
N ASP A 105 -5.55 -12.97 -4.03
CA ASP A 105 -6.42 -14.08 -4.43
C ASP A 105 -7.62 -14.32 -3.49
N GLN A 106 -7.49 -13.97 -2.20
CA GLN A 106 -8.57 -14.20 -1.23
C GLN A 106 -9.69 -13.16 -1.30
N ALA A 107 -9.44 -12.01 -1.93
CA ALA A 107 -10.43 -10.94 -2.03
C ALA A 107 -11.53 -11.28 -3.05
N ASP A 108 -11.14 -11.86 -4.19
CA ASP A 108 -12.09 -12.20 -5.27
C ASP A 108 -12.86 -13.52 -5.02
N ALA A 109 -12.34 -14.39 -4.15
CA ALA A 109 -12.90 -15.72 -3.93
C ALA A 109 -14.16 -15.77 -3.02
N LEU A 110 -14.51 -14.68 -2.32
CA LEU A 110 -15.49 -14.75 -1.22
C LEU A 110 -16.89 -14.24 -1.51
N ASP A 111 -17.08 -13.37 -2.51
CA ASP A 111 -18.41 -12.81 -2.81
C ASP A 111 -19.08 -13.38 -4.07
N THR A 112 -18.36 -14.19 -4.84
CA THR A 112 -18.95 -14.93 -5.98
C THR A 112 -18.85 -16.43 -5.72
N PRO A 113 -19.96 -17.17 -5.56
CA PRO A 113 -19.89 -18.62 -5.40
C PRO A 113 -19.16 -19.21 -6.61
N MET A 114 -17.97 -19.73 -6.35
CA MET A 114 -17.09 -20.23 -7.38
C MET A 114 -17.79 -21.42 -8.06
N PRO A 115 -18.01 -21.41 -9.39
CA PRO A 115 -18.73 -22.48 -10.05
C PRO A 115 -18.02 -23.81 -9.79
N ALA A 116 -18.79 -24.86 -9.46
CA ALA A 116 -18.23 -26.20 -9.24
C ALA A 116 -17.37 -26.62 -10.45
N GLY A 117 -16.08 -26.89 -10.22
CA GLY A 117 -15.08 -27.15 -11.27
C GLY A 117 -13.97 -26.09 -11.39
N HIS A 118 -14.06 -24.96 -10.70
CA HIS A 118 -13.01 -23.93 -10.64
C HIS A 118 -12.01 -24.12 -9.48
N GLU A 119 -11.74 -25.38 -9.10
CA GLU A 119 -10.78 -25.74 -8.03
C GLU A 119 -9.33 -25.24 -8.31
N ASN A 120 -9.08 -24.81 -9.55
CA ASN A 120 -7.84 -24.22 -10.05
C ASN A 120 -7.75 -22.68 -9.95
N ALA A 121 -8.74 -22.01 -9.35
CA ALA A 121 -8.66 -20.59 -9.01
C ALA A 121 -7.89 -20.36 -7.69
N ARG A 122 -6.86 -21.16 -7.45
CA ARG A 122 -5.89 -20.90 -6.38
C ARG A 122 -4.95 -19.79 -6.82
N ALA A 123 -4.48 -19.03 -5.85
CA ALA A 123 -3.47 -18.00 -6.01
C ALA A 123 -2.35 -18.45 -6.94
N LYS A 124 -2.07 -17.64 -7.95
CA LYS A 124 -0.98 -17.87 -8.89
C LYS A 124 0.14 -16.90 -8.54
N ALA A 125 1.32 -17.43 -8.26
CA ALA A 125 2.51 -16.60 -8.16
C ALA A 125 2.81 -16.00 -9.55
N PRO A 126 3.30 -14.75 -9.61
CA PRO A 126 3.79 -14.17 -10.85
C PRO A 126 4.82 -15.07 -11.53
N TYR A 127 4.78 -15.10 -12.86
CA TYR A 127 5.80 -15.76 -13.65
C TYR A 127 7.08 -14.93 -13.72
N LYS A 128 6.92 -13.61 -13.78
CA LYS A 128 8.00 -12.64 -13.79
C LYS A 128 7.57 -11.36 -13.11
N TRP A 129 8.52 -10.72 -12.45
CA TRP A 129 8.40 -9.40 -11.87
C TRP A 129 9.16 -8.37 -12.69
N ALA A 130 8.75 -7.12 -12.62
CA ALA A 130 9.47 -5.99 -13.16
C ALA A 130 9.45 -4.82 -12.18
N ALA A 131 10.64 -4.29 -11.88
CA ALA A 131 10.83 -3.14 -11.00
C ALA A 131 11.17 -1.88 -11.81
N GLU A 132 11.00 -0.70 -11.22
CA GLU A 132 11.24 0.58 -11.91
C GLU A 132 12.71 0.88 -12.22
N SER A 133 13.65 0.23 -11.53
CA SER A 133 15.08 0.42 -11.73
C SER A 133 15.83 -0.92 -11.69
N GLU A 134 16.99 -0.95 -12.35
CA GLU A 134 17.88 -2.11 -12.34
C GLU A 134 18.39 -2.45 -10.94
N ALA A 135 18.73 -1.43 -10.14
CA ALA A 135 19.17 -1.61 -8.77
C ALA A 135 18.08 -2.27 -7.91
N LEU A 136 16.83 -1.79 -8.00
CA LEU A 136 15.71 -2.36 -7.26
C LEU A 136 15.39 -3.79 -7.73
N ALA A 137 15.43 -4.05 -9.04
CA ALA A 137 15.22 -5.39 -9.60
C ALA A 137 16.25 -6.38 -9.06
N ALA A 138 17.54 -6.03 -9.12
CA ALA A 138 18.63 -6.86 -8.65
C ALA A 138 18.54 -7.12 -7.14
N ALA A 139 18.29 -6.08 -6.34
CA ALA A 139 18.18 -6.18 -4.90
C ALA A 139 16.99 -7.06 -4.47
N THR A 140 15.83 -6.89 -5.13
CA THR A 140 14.64 -7.72 -4.88
C THR A 140 14.88 -9.18 -5.25
N ALA A 141 15.52 -9.45 -6.39
CA ALA A 141 15.85 -10.82 -6.81
C ALA A 141 16.84 -11.51 -5.88
N ALA A 142 17.87 -10.79 -5.42
CA ALA A 142 18.84 -11.30 -4.45
C ALA A 142 18.15 -11.63 -3.11
N GLU A 143 17.24 -10.76 -2.68
CA GLU A 143 16.52 -10.93 -1.43
C GLU A 143 15.51 -12.08 -1.47
N LEU A 144 14.76 -12.24 -2.56
CA LEU A 144 13.87 -13.40 -2.74
C LEU A 144 14.64 -14.71 -2.57
N ARG A 145 15.81 -14.82 -3.21
CA ARG A 145 16.69 -16.00 -3.05
C ARG A 145 17.18 -16.16 -1.62
N ARG A 146 17.61 -15.07 -0.99
CA ARG A 146 18.10 -15.07 0.39
C ARG A 146 17.05 -15.59 1.37
N GLN A 147 15.77 -15.28 1.13
CA GLN A 147 14.66 -15.76 1.96
C GLN A 147 14.22 -17.19 1.63
N GLY A 148 14.79 -17.84 0.62
CA GLY A 148 14.46 -19.22 0.25
C GLY A 148 13.30 -19.35 -0.74
N VAL A 149 12.95 -18.28 -1.46
CA VAL A 149 12.01 -18.37 -2.58
C VAL A 149 12.64 -19.18 -3.72
N ARG A 150 11.88 -20.09 -4.31
CA ARG A 150 12.36 -20.99 -5.38
C ARG A 150 12.84 -20.20 -6.59
N GLU A 151 13.93 -20.65 -7.22
CA GLU A 151 14.64 -19.90 -8.27
C GLU A 151 13.73 -19.48 -9.46
N SER A 152 12.72 -20.28 -9.79
CA SER A 152 11.79 -19.95 -10.87
C SER A 152 10.94 -18.71 -10.60
N LEU A 153 10.74 -18.33 -9.33
CA LEU A 153 9.96 -17.16 -8.89
C LEU A 153 10.84 -15.92 -8.63
N CYS A 154 12.16 -16.10 -8.57
CA CYS A 154 13.13 -15.02 -8.32
C CYS A 154 13.45 -14.17 -9.57
N ARG A 155 12.60 -14.24 -10.60
CA ARG A 155 12.79 -13.56 -11.87
C ARG A 155 12.28 -12.14 -11.80
N VAL A 156 13.16 -11.20 -11.45
CA VAL A 156 12.87 -9.77 -11.42
C VAL A 156 13.66 -9.07 -12.51
N GLY A 157 12.96 -8.42 -13.44
CA GLY A 157 13.54 -7.59 -14.49
C GLY A 157 13.30 -6.10 -14.27
N VAL A 158 13.65 -5.30 -15.27
CA VAL A 158 13.37 -3.86 -15.30
C VAL A 158 12.09 -3.61 -16.10
N ALA A 159 11.22 -2.76 -15.57
CA ALA A 159 9.99 -2.34 -16.22
C ALA A 159 10.30 -1.48 -17.46
N THR A 160 9.56 -1.73 -18.53
CA THR A 160 9.58 -0.89 -19.74
C THR A 160 8.85 0.42 -19.51
N SER A 161 9.12 1.45 -20.32
CA SER A 161 8.39 2.73 -20.24
C SER A 161 6.87 2.56 -20.40
N LYS A 162 6.42 1.60 -21.22
CA LYS A 162 5.00 1.28 -21.37
C LYS A 162 4.40 0.74 -20.07
N GLN A 163 5.10 -0.18 -19.41
CA GLN A 163 4.69 -0.74 -18.13
C GLN A 163 4.63 0.34 -17.04
N LEU A 164 5.65 1.19 -16.95
CA LEU A 164 5.67 2.28 -15.98
C LEU A 164 4.49 3.24 -16.16
N LYS A 165 4.11 3.57 -17.40
CA LYS A 165 2.92 4.38 -17.67
C LYS A 165 1.63 3.74 -17.14
N ILE A 166 1.46 2.42 -17.32
CA ILE A 166 0.30 1.70 -16.76
C ILE A 166 0.32 1.76 -15.23
N LEU A 167 1.50 1.59 -14.62
CA LEU A 167 1.66 1.69 -13.17
C LEU A 167 1.30 3.09 -12.64
N ASP A 168 1.65 4.14 -13.39
CA ASP A 168 1.30 5.53 -13.06
C ASP A 168 -0.21 5.77 -13.17
N GLU A 169 -0.85 5.27 -14.22
CA GLU A 169 -2.31 5.37 -14.39
C GLU A 169 -3.06 4.64 -13.27
N VAL A 170 -2.61 3.42 -12.93
CA VAL A 170 -3.11 2.64 -11.80
C VAL A 170 -2.92 3.39 -10.47
N TRP A 171 -1.73 3.94 -10.26
CA TRP A 171 -1.42 4.68 -9.04
C TRP A 171 -2.30 5.92 -8.88
N LEU A 172 -2.49 6.69 -9.96
CA LEU A 172 -3.36 7.86 -9.95
C LEU A 172 -4.81 7.50 -9.64
N GLY A 173 -5.32 6.40 -10.20
CA GLY A 173 -6.64 5.87 -9.84
C GLY A 173 -6.73 5.57 -8.35
N LEU A 174 -5.76 4.82 -7.81
CA LEU A 174 -5.71 4.48 -6.39
C LEU A 174 -5.66 5.71 -5.47
N VAL A 175 -4.87 6.73 -5.83
CA VAL A 175 -4.76 8.00 -5.10
C VAL A 175 -6.09 8.74 -5.09
N ASN A 176 -6.77 8.82 -6.24
CA ASN A 176 -8.07 9.50 -6.34
C ASN A 176 -9.14 8.80 -5.52
N ASP A 177 -9.24 7.47 -5.64
CA ASP A 177 -10.23 6.68 -4.90
C ASP A 177 -9.97 6.76 -3.38
N THR A 178 -8.70 6.70 -2.95
CA THR A 178 -8.33 6.87 -1.54
C THR A 178 -8.69 8.26 -1.03
N LYS A 179 -8.45 9.30 -1.84
CA LYS A 179 -8.81 10.68 -1.51
C LYS A 179 -10.31 10.83 -1.33
N GLU A 180 -11.11 10.29 -2.25
CA GLU A 180 -12.58 10.30 -2.16
C GLU A 180 -13.08 9.56 -0.93
N GLN A 181 -12.51 8.39 -0.62
CA GLN A 181 -12.83 7.65 0.59
C GLN A 181 -12.52 8.43 1.86
N LEU A 182 -11.33 9.04 1.96
CA LEU A 182 -10.98 9.88 3.12
C LEU A 182 -11.91 11.08 3.24
N GLN A 183 -12.20 11.78 2.15
CA GLN A 183 -13.14 12.90 2.14
C GLN A 183 -14.53 12.46 2.61
N SER A 184 -15.04 11.32 2.16
CA SER A 184 -16.33 10.80 2.60
C SER A 184 -16.36 10.46 4.10
N GLN A 185 -15.24 9.97 4.65
CA GLN A 185 -15.12 9.68 6.08
C GLN A 185 -15.08 10.96 6.91
N TYR A 186 -14.27 11.96 6.54
CA TYR A 186 -14.19 13.24 7.26
C TYR A 186 -15.48 14.05 7.20
N LEU A 187 -16.21 13.96 6.08
CA LEU A 187 -17.49 14.64 5.90
C LEU A 187 -18.69 13.85 6.45
N SER A 188 -18.46 12.68 7.09
CA SER A 188 -19.56 11.94 7.69
C SER A 188 -20.20 12.73 8.85
N PRO A 189 -21.54 12.76 8.97
CA PRO A 189 -22.22 13.53 10.03
C PRO A 189 -21.74 13.19 11.45
N SER A 190 -21.37 11.93 11.68
CA SER A 190 -20.82 11.46 12.97
C SER A 190 -19.48 12.11 13.30
N ASN A 191 -18.58 12.24 12.33
CA ASN A 191 -17.28 12.90 12.53
C ASN A 191 -17.44 14.42 12.67
N VAL A 192 -18.37 15.02 11.91
CA VAL A 192 -18.68 16.46 12.04
C VAL A 192 -19.25 16.78 13.43
N ALA A 193 -20.10 15.91 13.99
CA ALA A 193 -20.65 16.07 15.34
C ALA A 193 -19.56 15.95 16.42
N LEU A 194 -18.62 15.01 16.27
CA LEU A 194 -17.49 14.85 17.18
C LEU A 194 -16.58 16.10 17.18
N ILE A 195 -16.24 16.59 15.98
CA ILE A 195 -15.41 17.79 15.81
C ILE A 195 -16.10 19.04 16.39
N LYS A 196 -17.43 19.15 16.27
CA LYS A 196 -18.19 20.23 16.89
C LYS A 196 -18.18 20.13 18.42
N SER A 197 -18.40 18.94 18.96
CA SER A 197 -18.38 18.68 20.41
C SER A 197 -17.01 19.00 21.04
N ASP A 198 -15.90 18.62 20.40
CA ASP A 198 -14.55 18.91 20.90
C ASP A 198 -14.24 20.41 20.86
N ARG A 199 -14.79 21.12 19.87
CA ARG A 199 -14.63 22.57 19.75
C ARG A 199 -15.44 23.32 20.80
N GLU A 200 -16.64 22.85 21.14
CA GLU A 200 -17.46 23.41 22.21
C GLU A 200 -16.81 23.18 23.59
N ALA A 201 -16.27 21.98 23.85
CA ALA A 201 -15.56 21.67 25.09
C ALA A 201 -14.28 22.52 25.31
N CYS A 202 -13.58 22.91 24.24
CA CYS A 202 -12.41 23.79 24.34
C CYS A 202 -12.78 25.25 24.66
N VAL A 203 -13.99 25.69 24.31
CA VAL A 203 -14.43 27.08 24.54
C VAL A 203 -14.84 27.29 26.00
N GLU A 204 -15.50 26.30 26.64
CA GLU A 204 -15.92 26.41 28.05
C GLU A 204 -14.75 26.45 29.05
N LEU A 205 -13.57 25.91 28.69
CA LEU A 205 -12.37 25.97 29.53
C LEU A 205 -11.64 27.33 29.49
N SER A 206 -12.10 28.28 28.68
CA SER A 206 -11.46 29.59 28.52
C SER A 206 -12.16 30.73 29.28
N GLU A 207 -13.30 30.49 29.93
CA GLU A 207 -14.10 31.57 30.56
C GLU A 207 -13.89 31.72 32.08
N ASP A 208 -13.20 30.80 32.76
CA ASP A 208 -13.09 30.78 34.24
C ASP A 208 -11.75 31.27 34.82
N GLY A 209 -10.97 32.09 34.11
CA GLY A 209 -9.61 32.41 34.58
C GLY A 209 -8.95 33.68 34.05
N LEU A 210 -9.65 34.81 34.08
CA LEU A 210 -9.00 36.14 34.05
C LEU A 210 -9.36 36.92 35.31
N GLU A 211 -8.84 36.47 36.45
CA GLU A 211 -8.60 37.40 37.57
C GLU A 211 -7.41 38.29 37.20
N GLU A 212 -7.64 39.61 37.26
CA GLU A 212 -6.68 40.67 37.00
C GLU A 212 -5.49 40.60 37.96
N GLY A 213 -4.43 39.91 37.54
CA GLY A 213 -3.18 39.78 38.29
C GLY A 213 -2.00 40.46 37.62
N SER A 214 -1.77 41.73 37.98
CA SER A 214 -0.48 42.43 38.02
C SER A 214 0.39 42.49 36.75
N GLN A 215 0.51 43.73 36.27
CA GLN A 215 1.42 44.26 35.27
C GLN A 215 2.90 43.95 35.59
N GLY A 216 3.47 42.94 34.93
CA GLY A 216 4.90 42.65 34.91
C GLY A 216 5.41 42.57 33.47
N ASP A 217 6.40 43.40 33.16
CA ASP A 217 7.07 43.48 31.85
C ASP A 217 7.59 42.10 31.39
N VAL A 218 7.00 41.56 30.33
CA VAL A 218 7.55 40.41 29.62
C VAL A 218 8.16 40.89 28.30
N GLN A 219 9.49 40.86 28.22
CA GLN A 219 10.25 41.07 26.99
C GLN A 219 9.83 40.04 25.94
N ILE A 220 9.21 40.52 24.87
CA ILE A 220 8.94 39.74 23.67
C ILE A 220 10.27 39.53 22.94
N SER A 221 10.88 38.35 23.14
CA SER A 221 11.97 37.87 22.30
C SER A 221 11.38 37.40 20.97
N ARG A 222 11.61 38.20 19.92
CA ARG A 222 11.33 37.83 18.51
C ARG A 222 12.19 36.62 18.13
N PHE A 223 11.57 35.45 18.00
CA PHE A 223 12.18 34.36 17.24
C PHE A 223 12.00 34.64 15.75
N ALA A 224 13.13 34.89 15.09
CA ALA A 224 13.21 34.94 13.64
C ALA A 224 13.08 33.51 13.08
N PHE A 225 12.08 33.28 12.24
CA PHE A 225 12.09 32.17 11.30
C PHE A 225 13.02 32.56 10.14
N GLY A 226 14.26 32.06 10.18
CA GLY A 226 15.15 31.99 9.03
C GLY A 226 14.93 30.69 8.27
N GLY A 227 14.80 30.78 6.95
CA GLY A 227 14.60 29.63 6.07
C GLY A 227 15.87 28.88 5.68
N CYS A 228 15.66 27.75 5.01
CA CYS A 228 16.26 27.32 3.76
C CYS A 228 15.36 26.25 3.14
#